data_AF-A0A9X0L3L7-F1
#
_entry.id   AF-A0A9X0L3L7-F1
#
_cell.length_a   1.000
_cell.length_b   1.000
_cell.length_c   1.000
_cell.angle_alpha   90.00
_cell.angle_beta   90.00
_cell.angle_gamma   90.00
#
_symmetry.space_group_name_H-M   'P 1'
#
loop_
_entity.id
_entity.type
_entity.pdbx_description
1 polymer ?
#
loop_
_entity_poly.entity_id
_entity_poly.type
_entity_poly.pdbx_seq_one_letter_code
_entity_poly.pdbx_strand_id
1 'polypeptide(L)'
;MLPLCLPAPCTAAASKAYIIMFSNQHKALYLLYFVMLLLVVPHAGFSGDVDCWWRWSDYILQEGLPNIYQFPDVNYNPLYPYVLWLYTKLMGTHEKIMHYRHALKGFTLLFDFAGAFAAVSLAKGKERRFMLALLLLFNVGYMYNTLAWEQIDAIYTFLGFMAVLLALRGNTVVSVLCLLLALNTKAQSIIFLPPLLLLWLPQWLRSARRQVVPALGIAAVVQVLILAPFIWFGSVNYGPRIAQINLHAADMYPHLYVGANNLWTIIAPDSPLKLLESWTDLAVAHGLTYRQWGMLMFMAASAVALLPLLALAWRSWRANRLLERSELALVLLSFGIIPLLSTYFNTQMHERYWHPAILFLAAYAFLTRRYWLYVVLSIAYFLQLESILHYLELRKYTVLLFDKYFIAGLFTLLIVGAMVELYWQALRTLRASGQRATDTAPSVSPTQAAPSLS
;
A
#
# COMPACT_ATOMS: atom_id res chain seq x y z
N MET A 1 -6.03 -14.31 -47.47
CA MET A 1 -6.93 -15.20 -46.70
C MET A 1 -6.25 -16.54 -46.51
N LEU A 2 -5.72 -16.82 -45.32
CA LEU A 2 -5.52 -18.13 -44.68
C LEU A 2 -5.04 -17.84 -43.24
N PRO A 3 -5.43 -18.65 -42.23
CA PRO A 3 -5.88 -18.14 -40.94
C PRO A 3 -4.84 -18.19 -39.81
N LEU A 4 -5.00 -17.27 -38.85
CA LEU A 4 -4.36 -17.31 -37.53
C LEU A 4 -4.82 -18.55 -36.76
N CYS A 5 -3.87 -19.42 -36.42
CA CYS A 5 -4.06 -20.50 -35.47
C CYS A 5 -3.89 -19.96 -34.04
N LEU A 6 -4.99 -19.66 -33.37
CA LEU A 6 -5.04 -19.52 -31.91
C LEU A 6 -5.08 -20.93 -31.30
N PRO A 7 -4.26 -21.26 -30.28
CA PRO A 7 -4.42 -22.52 -29.58
C PRO A 7 -5.72 -22.48 -28.76
N ALA A 8 -6.60 -23.46 -29.03
CA ALA A 8 -7.86 -23.67 -28.34
C ALA A 8 -7.67 -24.05 -26.87
N PRO A 9 -8.62 -23.71 -25.98
CA PRO A 9 -8.55 -24.04 -24.57
C PRO A 9 -8.89 -25.53 -24.34
N CYS A 10 -7.96 -26.25 -23.75
CA CYS A 10 -8.16 -27.65 -23.37
C CYS A 10 -9.14 -27.75 -22.18
N THR A 11 -10.29 -28.36 -22.43
CA THR A 11 -11.29 -28.93 -21.47
C THR A 11 -12.17 -27.96 -20.66
N ALA A 12 -13.42 -27.81 -21.14
CA ALA A 12 -14.51 -27.03 -20.53
C ALA A 12 -15.15 -27.64 -19.27
N ALA A 13 -14.67 -28.78 -18.76
CA ALA A 13 -15.17 -29.41 -17.54
C ALA A 13 -14.36 -29.04 -16.27
N ALA A 14 -13.13 -28.57 -16.41
CA ALA A 14 -12.28 -28.14 -15.29
C ALA A 14 -12.44 -26.65 -14.93
N SER A 15 -13.20 -25.87 -15.72
CA SER A 15 -13.28 -24.40 -15.55
C SER A 15 -14.31 -23.92 -14.53
N LYS A 16 -15.28 -24.75 -14.12
CA LYS A 16 -16.34 -24.33 -13.18
C LYS A 16 -15.90 -24.27 -11.70
N ALA A 17 -14.84 -24.99 -11.33
CA ALA A 17 -14.33 -25.00 -9.95
C ALA A 17 -13.48 -23.76 -9.58
N TYR A 18 -13.24 -22.84 -10.53
CA TYR A 18 -12.33 -21.70 -10.36
C TYR A 18 -12.99 -20.34 -10.07
N ILE A 19 -14.32 -20.25 -10.02
CA ILE A 19 -14.97 -18.93 -10.26
C ILE A 19 -15.56 -18.27 -9.01
N ILE A 20 -15.89 -19.01 -7.95
CA ILE A 20 -16.56 -18.41 -6.78
C ILE A 20 -15.53 -18.06 -5.69
N MET A 21 -15.29 -16.76 -5.51
CA MET A 21 -14.41 -16.24 -4.46
C MET A 21 -14.99 -16.50 -3.05
N PHE A 22 -16.29 -16.28 -2.88
CA PHE A 22 -17.04 -16.42 -1.64
C PHE A 22 -18.44 -16.97 -1.89
N SER A 23 -18.95 -17.82 -0.99
CA SER A 23 -20.34 -18.30 -1.02
C SER A 23 -21.32 -17.16 -0.71
N ASN A 24 -22.62 -17.35 -0.94
CA ASN A 24 -23.63 -16.35 -0.55
C ASN A 24 -23.67 -16.14 0.97
N GLN A 25 -23.45 -17.20 1.75
CA GLN A 25 -23.32 -17.11 3.21
C GLN A 25 -22.12 -16.23 3.62
N HIS A 26 -20.95 -16.43 3.01
CA HIS A 26 -19.77 -15.59 3.29
C HIS A 26 -20.04 -14.11 2.97
N LYS A 27 -20.68 -13.82 1.83
CA LYS A 27 -21.04 -12.45 1.45
C LYS A 27 -21.99 -11.81 2.46
N ALA A 28 -23.00 -12.55 2.91
CA ALA A 28 -23.94 -12.08 3.93
C ALA A 28 -23.23 -11.79 5.27
N LEU A 29 -22.30 -12.66 5.68
CA LEU A 29 -21.50 -12.46 6.90
C LEU A 29 -20.59 -11.24 6.79
N TYR A 30 -19.94 -11.00 5.63
CA TYR A 30 -19.16 -9.78 5.44
C TYR A 30 -20.00 -8.51 5.45
N LEU A 31 -21.19 -8.55 4.83
CA LEU A 31 -22.11 -7.41 4.87
C LEU A 31 -22.57 -7.13 6.31
N LEU A 32 -22.94 -8.17 7.06
CA LEU A 32 -23.30 -8.04 8.47
C LEU A 32 -22.14 -7.46 9.28
N TYR A 33 -20.92 -7.96 9.07
CA TYR A 33 -19.73 -7.47 9.76
C TYR A 33 -19.44 -5.99 9.40
N PHE A 34 -19.52 -5.61 8.12
CA PHE A 34 -19.37 -4.23 7.68
C PHE A 34 -20.37 -3.29 8.38
N VAL A 35 -21.65 -3.66 8.39
CA VAL A 35 -22.70 -2.88 9.08
C VAL A 35 -22.44 -2.82 10.59
N MET A 36 -22.07 -3.94 11.21
CA MET A 36 -21.74 -3.99 12.63
C MET A 36 -20.61 -3.03 12.99
N LEU A 37 -19.53 -2.98 12.19
CA LEU A 37 -18.40 -2.08 12.44
C LEU A 37 -18.80 -0.60 12.40
N LEU A 38 -19.68 -0.22 11.48
CA LEU A 38 -20.22 1.15 11.41
C LEU A 38 -21.07 1.51 12.62
N LEU A 39 -21.77 0.54 13.20
CA LEU A 39 -22.67 0.76 14.34
C LEU A 39 -21.95 0.73 15.69
N VAL A 40 -20.90 -0.08 15.84
CA VAL A 40 -20.18 -0.28 17.12
C VAL A 40 -19.15 0.81 17.38
N VAL A 41 -18.58 1.42 16.34
CA VAL A 41 -17.56 2.48 16.46
C VAL A 41 -18.03 3.79 15.80
N PRO A 42 -19.25 4.30 16.13
CA PRO A 42 -19.89 5.36 15.35
C PRO A 42 -19.28 6.75 15.57
N HIS A 43 -18.56 6.96 16.68
CA HIS A 43 -18.08 8.30 17.08
C HIS A 43 -16.57 8.38 17.33
N ALA A 44 -15.82 7.30 17.10
CA ALA A 44 -14.36 7.36 17.23
C ALA A 44 -13.74 8.12 16.06
N GLY A 45 -12.67 8.86 16.31
CA GLY A 45 -11.88 9.52 15.29
C GLY A 45 -10.87 10.45 15.93
N PHE A 46 -9.70 10.62 15.31
CA PHE A 46 -8.73 11.61 15.76
C PHE A 46 -9.27 13.00 15.48
N SER A 47 -9.41 13.82 16.53
CA SER A 47 -10.13 15.10 16.46
C SER A 47 -9.64 16.02 15.34
N GLY A 48 -8.33 16.11 15.12
CA GLY A 48 -7.77 16.95 14.05
C GLY A 48 -8.11 16.46 12.64
N ASP A 49 -8.14 15.14 12.41
CA ASP A 49 -8.48 14.58 11.11
C ASP A 49 -10.00 14.73 10.84
N VAL A 50 -10.84 14.39 11.82
CA VAL A 50 -12.31 14.56 11.75
C VAL A 50 -12.69 16.03 11.56
N ASP A 51 -11.97 16.94 12.23
CA ASP A 51 -12.17 18.38 12.08
C ASP A 51 -11.95 18.87 10.64
N CYS A 52 -10.86 18.43 10.01
CA CYS A 52 -10.61 18.69 8.59
C CYS A 52 -11.74 18.14 7.70
N TRP A 53 -12.18 16.90 7.94
CA TRP A 53 -13.21 16.25 7.13
C TRP A 53 -14.52 17.00 7.12
N TRP A 54 -15.03 17.41 8.28
CA TRP A 54 -16.29 18.12 8.33
C TRP A 54 -16.14 19.54 7.76
N ARG A 55 -15.05 20.27 8.09
CA ARG A 55 -14.85 21.65 7.59
C ARG A 55 -14.75 21.70 6.09
N TRP A 56 -14.03 20.76 5.48
CA TRP A 56 -13.89 20.70 4.03
C TRP A 56 -15.21 20.28 3.37
N SER A 57 -15.96 19.36 3.98
CA SER A 57 -17.28 18.95 3.51
C SER A 57 -18.29 20.11 3.55
N ASP A 58 -18.28 20.88 4.65
CA ASP A 58 -19.13 22.07 4.83
C ASP A 58 -18.74 23.19 3.86
N TYR A 59 -17.44 23.39 3.62
CA TYR A 59 -16.98 24.33 2.60
C TYR A 59 -17.44 23.91 1.18
N ILE A 60 -17.36 22.62 0.85
CA ILE A 60 -17.90 22.09 -0.42
C ILE A 60 -19.42 22.30 -0.53
N LEU A 61 -20.15 22.29 0.60
CA LEU A 61 -21.59 22.57 0.60
C LEU A 61 -21.89 24.02 0.19
N GLN A 62 -21.08 24.96 0.69
CA GLN A 62 -21.26 26.40 0.49
C GLN A 62 -20.72 26.87 -0.86
N GLU A 63 -19.50 26.46 -1.22
CA GLU A 63 -18.75 27.00 -2.36
C GLU A 63 -18.63 26.02 -3.53
N GLY A 64 -19.05 24.77 -3.36
CA GLY A 64 -18.95 23.71 -4.35
C GLY A 64 -17.56 23.05 -4.43
N LEU A 65 -17.52 21.85 -5.00
CA LEU A 65 -16.27 21.09 -5.20
C LEU A 65 -15.19 21.86 -5.98
N PRO A 66 -15.50 22.60 -7.07
CA PRO A 66 -14.48 23.32 -7.82
C PRO A 66 -13.64 24.31 -7.00
N ASN A 67 -14.22 24.85 -5.92
CA ASN A 67 -13.61 25.88 -5.08
C ASN A 67 -12.93 25.33 -3.82
N ILE A 68 -12.94 24.02 -3.55
CA ILE A 68 -12.38 23.46 -2.30
C ILE A 68 -10.94 23.92 -2.02
N TYR A 69 -10.13 24.07 -3.06
CA TYR A 69 -8.75 24.56 -2.99
C TYR A 69 -8.66 26.08 -2.83
N GLN A 70 -9.72 26.76 -2.42
CA GLN A 70 -9.66 28.08 -1.83
C GLN A 70 -9.52 28.00 -0.32
N PHE A 71 -10.08 26.97 0.32
CA PHE A 71 -10.03 26.79 1.76
C PHE A 71 -8.58 26.53 2.21
N PRO A 72 -7.92 27.43 2.97
CA PRO A 72 -6.46 27.38 3.18
C PRO A 72 -5.92 26.06 3.74
N ASP A 73 -6.69 25.38 4.59
CA ASP A 73 -6.23 24.18 5.30
C ASP A 73 -6.26 22.90 4.44
N VAL A 74 -6.85 22.94 3.24
CA VAL A 74 -6.89 21.78 2.34
C VAL A 74 -5.47 21.46 1.86
N ASN A 75 -4.98 20.30 2.30
CA ASN A 75 -3.66 19.75 1.97
C ASN A 75 -3.71 18.35 1.34
N TYR A 76 -4.86 17.95 0.77
CA TYR A 76 -5.05 16.65 0.12
C TYR A 76 -5.03 16.74 -1.39
N ASN A 77 -4.63 15.63 -2.01
CA ASN A 77 -4.71 15.44 -3.44
C ASN A 77 -6.17 15.33 -3.93
N PRO A 78 -6.43 15.58 -5.23
CA PRO A 78 -7.77 15.84 -5.73
C PRO A 78 -8.80 14.71 -5.61
N LEU A 79 -8.41 13.45 -5.40
CA LEU A 79 -9.37 12.33 -5.36
C LEU A 79 -10.21 12.32 -4.08
N TYR A 80 -9.63 12.63 -2.93
CA TYR A 80 -10.38 12.60 -1.67
C TYR A 80 -11.45 13.71 -1.55
N PRO A 81 -11.23 14.94 -2.05
CA PRO A 81 -12.29 15.94 -2.21
C PRO A 81 -13.54 15.44 -2.97
N TYR A 82 -13.42 14.50 -3.92
CA TYR A 82 -14.61 13.89 -4.54
C TYR A 82 -15.40 13.00 -3.57
N VAL A 83 -14.72 12.28 -2.67
CA VAL A 83 -15.37 11.50 -1.62
C VAL A 83 -16.12 12.42 -0.66
N LEU A 84 -15.47 13.52 -0.24
CA LEU A 84 -16.10 14.54 0.60
C LEU A 84 -17.29 15.19 -0.11
N TRP A 85 -17.17 15.51 -1.40
CA TRP A 85 -18.28 16.04 -2.19
C TRP A 85 -19.48 15.08 -2.27
N LEU A 86 -19.24 13.80 -2.50
CA LEU A 86 -20.31 12.79 -2.49
C LEU A 86 -20.99 12.74 -1.11
N TYR A 87 -20.20 12.72 -0.04
CA TYR A 87 -20.71 12.76 1.32
C TYR A 87 -21.53 14.04 1.60
N THR A 88 -21.02 15.20 1.22
CA THR A 88 -21.72 16.48 1.31
C THR A 88 -23.06 16.44 0.56
N LYS A 89 -23.11 15.85 -0.63
CA LYS A 89 -24.38 15.68 -1.38
C LYS A 89 -25.37 14.76 -0.67
N LEU A 90 -24.90 13.71 0.01
CA LEU A 90 -25.75 12.81 0.79
C LEU A 90 -26.31 13.50 2.06
N MET A 91 -25.51 14.33 2.71
CA MET A 91 -25.92 15.03 3.94
C MET A 91 -26.82 16.24 3.63
N GLY A 92 -26.47 17.06 2.63
CA GLY A 92 -27.28 18.15 2.11
C GLY A 92 -27.44 19.38 3.01
N THR A 93 -27.09 19.33 4.30
CA THR A 93 -27.11 20.49 5.21
C THR A 93 -25.91 20.49 6.14
N HIS A 94 -25.57 21.67 6.66
CA HIS A 94 -24.51 21.88 7.65
C HIS A 94 -24.70 21.00 8.89
N GLU A 95 -25.91 20.98 9.45
CA GLU A 95 -26.23 20.25 10.68
C GLU A 95 -26.03 18.75 10.51
N LYS A 96 -26.40 18.21 9.34
CA LYS A 96 -26.20 16.79 9.03
C LYS A 96 -24.73 16.46 8.82
N ILE A 97 -23.97 17.29 8.11
CA ILE A 97 -22.51 17.10 7.95
C ILE A 97 -21.84 17.01 9.32
N MET A 98 -22.19 17.92 10.23
CA MET A 98 -21.67 17.98 11.59
C MET A 98 -22.06 16.77 12.42
N HIS A 99 -23.35 16.43 12.43
CA HIS A 99 -23.90 15.35 13.25
C HIS A 99 -23.38 13.98 12.79
N TYR A 100 -23.28 13.76 11.47
CA TYR A 100 -22.88 12.49 10.88
C TYR A 100 -21.42 12.46 10.40
N ARG A 101 -20.56 13.41 10.83
CA ARG A 101 -19.17 13.55 10.34
C ARG A 101 -18.38 12.23 10.32
N HIS A 102 -18.57 11.39 11.34
CA HIS A 102 -17.90 10.10 11.49
C HIS A 102 -18.37 9.03 10.49
N ALA A 103 -19.50 9.22 9.80
CA ALA A 103 -19.99 8.31 8.77
C ALA A 103 -19.06 8.27 7.54
N LEU A 104 -18.19 9.29 7.36
CA LEU A 104 -17.18 9.32 6.30
C LEU A 104 -16.24 8.11 6.34
N LYS A 105 -15.96 7.56 7.53
CA LYS A 105 -15.15 6.34 7.66
C LYS A 105 -15.71 5.16 6.88
N GLY A 106 -17.02 5.13 6.63
CA GLY A 106 -17.66 4.08 5.84
C GLY A 106 -17.16 4.03 4.39
N PHE A 107 -16.80 5.18 3.80
CA PHE A 107 -16.19 5.19 2.47
C PHE A 107 -14.82 4.53 2.47
N THR A 108 -13.99 4.85 3.46
CA THR A 108 -12.66 4.23 3.62
C THR A 108 -12.78 2.74 3.95
N LEU A 109 -13.75 2.35 4.79
CA LEU A 109 -13.97 0.96 5.21
C LEU A 109 -14.22 0.01 4.02
N LEU A 110 -14.84 0.52 2.94
CA LEU A 110 -15.00 -0.25 1.70
C LEU A 110 -13.65 -0.70 1.13
N PHE A 111 -12.61 0.13 1.26
CA PHE A 111 -11.26 -0.15 0.79
C PHE A 111 -10.50 -1.12 1.71
N ASP A 112 -10.80 -1.15 3.01
CA ASP A 112 -10.28 -2.21 3.90
C ASP A 112 -10.78 -3.59 3.50
N PHE A 113 -12.09 -3.70 3.24
CA PHE A 113 -12.70 -4.94 2.76
C PHE A 113 -12.19 -5.32 1.37
N ALA A 114 -12.10 -4.35 0.45
CA ALA A 114 -11.55 -4.57 -0.88
C ALA A 114 -10.09 -5.02 -0.82
N GLY A 115 -9.28 -4.44 0.07
CA GLY A 115 -7.90 -4.85 0.37
C GLY A 115 -7.82 -6.29 0.85
N ALA A 116 -8.60 -6.65 1.88
CA ALA A 116 -8.64 -8.01 2.40
C ALA A 116 -9.05 -9.03 1.34
N PHE A 117 -10.05 -8.70 0.52
CA PHE A 117 -10.49 -9.55 -0.59
C PHE A 117 -9.38 -9.70 -1.64
N ALA A 118 -8.74 -8.59 -2.04
CA ALA A 118 -7.62 -8.63 -2.98
C ALA A 118 -6.47 -9.50 -2.45
N ALA A 119 -6.12 -9.38 -1.17
CA ALA A 119 -5.05 -10.17 -0.56
C ALA A 119 -5.35 -11.67 -0.58
N VAL A 120 -6.56 -12.09 -0.21
CA VAL A 120 -6.93 -13.52 -0.19
C VAL A 120 -7.17 -14.10 -1.58
N SER A 121 -7.31 -13.28 -2.62
CA SER A 121 -7.42 -13.75 -4.00
C SER A 121 -6.22 -14.61 -4.42
N LEU A 122 -5.06 -14.41 -3.78
CA LEU A 122 -3.83 -15.18 -3.97
C LEU A 122 -3.85 -16.57 -3.30
N ALA A 123 -4.76 -16.80 -2.35
CA ALA A 123 -4.94 -18.08 -1.67
C ALA A 123 -5.84 -19.04 -2.48
N LYS A 124 -5.72 -20.35 -2.20
CA LYS A 124 -6.59 -21.40 -2.77
C LYS A 124 -7.63 -21.85 -1.74
N GLY A 125 -8.85 -22.12 -2.22
CA GLY A 125 -9.98 -22.64 -1.43
C GLY A 125 -10.85 -21.54 -0.84
N LYS A 126 -12.17 -21.63 -1.07
CA LYS A 126 -13.17 -20.62 -0.63
C LYS A 126 -13.19 -20.41 0.90
N GLU A 127 -13.14 -21.49 1.67
CA GLU A 127 -13.16 -21.44 3.14
C GLU A 127 -11.88 -20.80 3.68
N ARG A 128 -10.73 -21.19 3.12
CA ARG A 128 -9.45 -20.58 3.48
C ARG A 128 -9.44 -19.08 3.14
N ARG A 129 -9.97 -18.68 1.98
CA ARG A 129 -10.09 -17.25 1.62
C ARG A 129 -10.99 -16.50 2.59
N PHE A 130 -12.10 -17.11 2.98
CA PHE A 130 -13.02 -16.54 3.96
C PHE A 130 -12.32 -16.28 5.31
N MET A 131 -11.70 -17.32 5.88
CA MET A 131 -11.01 -17.21 7.17
C MET A 131 -9.83 -16.23 7.14
N LEU A 132 -9.07 -16.20 6.05
CA LEU A 132 -7.92 -15.27 5.93
C LEU A 132 -8.35 -13.81 5.75
N ALA A 133 -9.48 -13.56 5.09
CA ALA A 133 -9.99 -12.19 4.95
C ALA A 133 -10.55 -11.72 6.28
N LEU A 134 -11.25 -12.59 7.03
CA LEU A 134 -11.60 -12.29 8.42
C LEU A 134 -10.38 -12.07 9.31
N LEU A 135 -9.31 -12.86 9.16
CA LEU A 135 -8.07 -12.66 9.93
C LEU A 135 -7.50 -11.25 9.73
N LEU A 136 -7.51 -10.73 8.50
CA LEU A 136 -7.08 -9.36 8.24
C LEU A 136 -8.10 -8.32 8.72
N LEU A 137 -9.39 -8.57 8.54
CA LEU A 137 -10.46 -7.65 8.95
C LEU A 137 -10.74 -7.64 10.47
N PHE A 138 -10.24 -8.61 11.22
CA PHE A 138 -10.18 -8.61 12.69
C PHE A 138 -8.84 -8.12 13.21
N ASN A 139 -7.89 -7.83 12.33
CA ASN A 139 -6.61 -7.28 12.75
C ASN A 139 -6.82 -5.87 13.29
N VAL A 140 -6.63 -5.71 14.60
CA VAL A 140 -6.88 -4.44 15.27
C VAL A 140 -6.01 -3.35 14.65
N GLY A 141 -4.70 -3.56 14.44
CA GLY A 141 -3.84 -2.55 13.82
C GLY A 141 -4.32 -2.12 12.42
N TYR A 142 -4.74 -3.06 11.57
CA TYR A 142 -5.27 -2.75 10.24
C TYR A 142 -6.54 -1.87 10.33
N MET A 143 -7.52 -2.31 11.12
CA MET A 143 -8.82 -1.66 11.21
C MET A 143 -8.80 -0.39 12.05
N TYR A 144 -7.86 -0.24 12.99
CA TYR A 144 -7.76 0.89 13.91
C TYR A 144 -7.64 2.20 13.14
N ASN A 145 -6.81 2.24 12.09
CA ASN A 145 -6.60 3.43 11.27
C ASN A 145 -7.90 3.97 10.65
N THR A 146 -8.83 3.10 10.28
CA THR A 146 -10.09 3.54 9.67
C THR A 146 -11.21 3.68 10.70
N LEU A 147 -11.33 2.75 11.64
CA LEU A 147 -12.46 2.72 12.58
C LEU A 147 -12.26 3.67 13.77
N ALA A 148 -11.10 3.59 14.42
CA ALA A 148 -10.80 4.36 15.63
C ALA A 148 -10.18 5.71 15.28
N TRP A 149 -9.27 5.74 14.30
CA TRP A 149 -8.54 6.95 13.92
C TRP A 149 -9.30 7.82 12.90
N GLU A 150 -10.08 7.20 12.00
CA GLU A 150 -10.78 7.88 10.90
C GLU A 150 -9.84 8.49 9.84
N GLN A 151 -8.79 7.74 9.49
CA GLN A 151 -7.87 8.04 8.39
C GLN A 151 -8.13 7.20 7.15
N ILE A 152 -7.66 7.71 6.00
CA ILE A 152 -8.05 7.23 4.67
C ILE A 152 -7.01 6.29 4.02
N ASP A 153 -6.02 5.85 4.79
CA ASP A 153 -4.82 5.19 4.26
C ASP A 153 -5.12 3.86 3.56
N ALA A 154 -6.24 3.22 3.90
CA ALA A 154 -6.74 2.04 3.22
C ALA A 154 -6.99 2.27 1.72
N ILE A 155 -7.40 3.48 1.31
CA ILE A 155 -7.74 3.82 -0.08
C ILE A 155 -6.49 3.69 -0.98
N TYR A 156 -5.44 4.45 -0.68
CA TYR A 156 -4.22 4.42 -1.50
C TYR A 156 -3.45 3.11 -1.34
N THR A 157 -3.55 2.47 -0.17
CA THR A 157 -2.97 1.14 0.08
C THR A 157 -3.61 0.07 -0.80
N PHE A 158 -4.94 0.04 -0.88
CA PHE A 158 -5.67 -0.86 -1.79
C PHE A 158 -5.31 -0.59 -3.25
N LEU A 159 -5.31 0.68 -3.67
CA LEU A 159 -4.99 1.05 -5.05
C LEU A 159 -3.54 0.65 -5.42
N GLY A 160 -2.58 0.87 -4.53
CA GLY A 160 -1.20 0.40 -4.70
C GLY A 160 -1.11 -1.12 -4.79
N PHE A 161 -1.81 -1.85 -3.92
CA PHE A 161 -1.87 -3.32 -3.97
C PHE A 161 -2.49 -3.84 -5.27
N MET A 162 -3.57 -3.22 -5.74
CA MET A 162 -4.20 -3.55 -7.02
C MET A 162 -3.28 -3.24 -8.20
N ALA A 163 -2.52 -2.14 -8.17
CA ALA A 163 -1.51 -1.83 -9.17
C ALA A 163 -0.50 -2.98 -9.30
N VAL A 164 -0.04 -3.54 -8.18
CA VAL A 164 0.87 -4.70 -8.16
C VAL A 164 0.21 -5.94 -8.74
N LEU A 165 -1.00 -6.29 -8.31
CA LEU A 165 -1.71 -7.47 -8.84
C LEU A 165 -1.95 -7.38 -10.35
N LEU A 166 -2.26 -6.20 -10.87
CA LEU A 166 -2.47 -5.96 -12.29
C LEU A 166 -1.17 -6.01 -13.09
N ALA A 167 -0.09 -5.44 -12.56
CA ALA A 167 1.25 -5.52 -13.15
C ALA A 167 1.69 -6.99 -13.29
N LEU A 168 1.48 -7.80 -12.26
CA LEU A 168 1.80 -9.23 -12.26
C LEU A 168 0.99 -10.02 -13.30
N ARG A 169 -0.21 -9.56 -13.66
CA ARG A 169 -1.07 -10.17 -14.68
C ARG A 169 -0.78 -9.69 -16.10
N GLY A 170 0.22 -8.83 -16.29
CA GLY A 170 0.54 -8.28 -17.61
C GLY A 170 -0.26 -7.02 -17.98
N ASN A 171 -1.15 -6.54 -17.11
CA ASN A 171 -2.01 -5.39 -17.39
C ASN A 171 -1.36 -4.10 -16.86
N THR A 172 -0.32 -3.65 -17.55
CA THR A 172 0.44 -2.45 -17.16
C THR A 172 -0.39 -1.18 -17.24
N VAL A 173 -1.33 -1.08 -18.18
CA VAL A 173 -2.16 0.12 -18.38
C VAL A 173 -3.02 0.37 -17.15
N VAL A 174 -3.82 -0.61 -16.73
CA VAL A 174 -4.68 -0.44 -15.54
C VAL A 174 -3.84 -0.38 -14.27
N SER A 175 -2.68 -1.05 -14.22
CA SER A 175 -1.74 -0.92 -13.11
C SER A 175 -1.24 0.54 -12.91
N VAL A 176 -0.86 1.22 -14.00
CA VAL A 176 -0.47 2.64 -13.97
C VAL A 176 -1.64 3.52 -13.53
N LEU A 177 -2.86 3.25 -13.99
CA LEU A 177 -4.05 3.98 -13.54
C LEU A 177 -4.32 3.80 -12.06
N CYS A 178 -4.15 2.59 -11.51
CA CYS A 178 -4.26 2.37 -10.07
C CYS A 178 -3.23 3.18 -9.28
N LEU A 179 -1.97 3.25 -9.73
CA LEU A 179 -0.97 4.11 -9.09
C LEU A 179 -1.32 5.59 -9.21
N LEU A 180 -1.81 6.03 -10.37
CA LEU A 180 -2.28 7.40 -10.58
C LEU A 180 -3.38 7.78 -9.59
N LEU A 181 -4.39 6.91 -9.42
CA LEU A 181 -5.47 7.14 -8.47
C LEU A 181 -4.96 7.14 -7.02
N ALA A 182 -3.99 6.27 -6.68
CA ALA A 182 -3.35 6.28 -5.37
C ALA A 182 -2.66 7.62 -5.10
N LEU A 183 -1.90 8.14 -6.09
CA LEU A 183 -1.21 9.44 -5.99
C LEU A 183 -2.20 10.59 -5.85
N ASN A 184 -3.33 10.52 -6.54
CA ASN A 184 -4.40 11.51 -6.39
C ASN A 184 -5.19 11.35 -5.08
N THR A 185 -4.98 10.27 -4.31
CA THR A 185 -5.53 10.13 -2.95
C THR A 185 -4.62 10.81 -1.93
N LYS A 186 -3.33 10.43 -1.90
CA LYS A 186 -2.28 11.03 -1.08
C LYS A 186 -0.94 10.91 -1.80
N ALA A 187 -0.16 11.99 -1.81
CA ALA A 187 1.19 12.01 -2.37
C ALA A 187 2.11 10.90 -1.81
N GLN A 188 1.87 10.45 -0.58
CA GLN A 188 2.58 9.36 0.10
C GLN A 188 2.58 8.05 -0.70
N SER A 189 1.61 7.79 -1.58
CA SER A 189 1.58 6.57 -2.36
C SER A 189 2.71 6.45 -3.40
N ILE A 190 3.51 7.52 -3.59
CA ILE A 190 4.69 7.52 -4.46
C ILE A 190 5.71 6.45 -4.06
N ILE A 191 5.70 6.00 -2.80
CA ILE A 191 6.54 4.90 -2.30
C ILE A 191 6.38 3.59 -3.11
N PHE A 192 5.24 3.39 -3.78
CA PHE A 192 5.02 2.22 -4.62
C PHE A 192 5.67 2.32 -6.01
N LEU A 193 6.05 3.52 -6.45
CA LEU A 193 6.56 3.75 -7.80
C LEU A 193 7.87 3.01 -8.08
N PRO A 194 8.93 3.07 -7.24
CA PRO A 194 10.18 2.39 -7.55
C PRO A 194 10.04 0.87 -7.78
N PRO A 195 9.39 0.09 -6.89
CA PRO A 195 9.18 -1.33 -7.16
C PRO A 195 8.18 -1.60 -8.30
N LEU A 196 7.19 -0.73 -8.55
CA LEU A 196 6.29 -0.87 -9.73
C LEU A 196 7.03 -0.69 -11.04
N LEU A 197 7.95 0.26 -11.12
CA LEU A 197 8.82 0.45 -12.30
C LEU A 197 9.59 -0.84 -12.61
N LEU A 198 10.10 -1.55 -11.59
CA LEU A 198 10.78 -2.83 -11.78
C LEU A 198 9.83 -3.93 -12.30
N LEU A 199 8.54 -3.90 -11.94
CA LEU A 199 7.54 -4.82 -12.49
C LEU A 199 7.12 -4.47 -13.92
N TRP A 200 7.03 -3.19 -14.25
CA TRP A 200 6.60 -2.70 -15.56
C TRP A 200 7.70 -2.78 -16.61
N LEU A 201 8.94 -2.44 -16.25
CA LEU A 201 10.07 -2.31 -17.16
C LEU A 201 10.26 -3.53 -18.07
N PRO A 202 10.27 -4.79 -17.58
CA PRO A 202 10.39 -5.96 -18.45
C PRO A 202 9.28 -6.06 -19.49
N GLN A 203 8.07 -5.60 -19.17
CA GLN A 203 6.89 -5.68 -20.03
C GLN A 203 6.91 -4.56 -21.07
N TRP A 204 7.28 -3.35 -20.64
CA TRP A 204 7.46 -2.19 -21.51
C TRP A 204 8.57 -2.40 -22.53
N LEU A 205 9.71 -2.98 -22.14
CA LEU A 205 10.79 -3.29 -23.08
C LEU A 205 10.38 -4.32 -24.14
N ARG A 206 9.41 -5.20 -23.85
CA ARG A 206 8.87 -6.16 -24.82
C ARG A 206 7.89 -5.54 -25.80
N SER A 207 7.09 -4.56 -25.36
CA SER A 207 6.06 -3.96 -26.21
C SER A 207 5.70 -2.52 -25.82
N ALA A 208 6.67 -1.61 -25.93
CA ALA A 208 6.51 -0.21 -25.51
C ALA A 208 5.30 0.47 -26.18
N ARG A 209 5.13 0.32 -27.50
CA ARG A 209 4.00 0.91 -28.24
C ARG A 209 2.63 0.42 -27.76
N ARG A 210 2.52 -0.85 -27.34
CA ARG A 210 1.25 -1.44 -26.88
C ARG A 210 0.99 -1.26 -25.39
N GLN A 211 2.00 -0.91 -24.61
CA GLN A 211 1.88 -0.85 -23.16
C GLN A 211 2.15 0.54 -22.58
N VAL A 212 3.22 1.21 -23.00
CA VAL A 212 3.63 2.52 -22.47
C VAL A 212 2.75 3.62 -23.03
N VAL A 213 2.59 3.70 -24.36
CA VAL A 213 1.79 4.74 -25.01
C VAL A 213 0.35 4.77 -24.49
N PRO A 214 -0.41 3.65 -24.47
CA PRO A 214 -1.75 3.68 -23.90
C PRO A 214 -1.76 3.93 -22.39
N ALA A 215 -0.79 3.41 -21.63
CA ALA A 215 -0.72 3.68 -20.18
C ALA A 215 -0.56 5.17 -19.89
N LEU A 216 0.41 5.83 -20.53
CA LEU A 216 0.67 7.25 -20.33
C LEU A 216 -0.44 8.12 -20.93
N GLY A 217 -0.94 7.78 -22.11
CA GLY A 217 -2.03 8.52 -22.76
C GLY A 217 -3.32 8.49 -21.94
N ILE A 218 -3.74 7.31 -21.48
CA ILE A 218 -4.95 7.18 -20.65
C ILE A 218 -4.70 7.81 -19.27
N ALA A 219 -3.52 7.64 -18.67
CA ALA A 219 -3.20 8.29 -17.40
C ALA A 219 -3.24 9.81 -17.50
N ALA A 220 -2.73 10.40 -18.58
CA ALA A 220 -2.80 11.84 -18.81
C ALA A 220 -4.25 12.33 -18.96
N VAL A 221 -5.07 11.62 -19.73
CA VAL A 221 -6.51 11.95 -19.88
C VAL A 221 -7.20 11.86 -18.52
N VAL A 222 -7.00 10.79 -17.77
CA VAL A 222 -7.60 10.61 -16.44
C VAL A 222 -7.13 11.70 -15.48
N GLN A 223 -5.85 12.06 -15.48
CA GLN A 223 -5.32 13.15 -14.65
C GLN A 223 -5.97 14.49 -14.99
N VAL A 224 -6.15 14.80 -16.28
CA VAL A 224 -6.84 16.00 -16.73
C VAL A 224 -8.29 16.00 -16.26
N LEU A 225 -9.00 14.87 -16.38
CA LEU A 225 -10.39 14.76 -15.90
C LEU A 225 -10.49 14.94 -14.38
N ILE A 226 -9.56 14.38 -13.60
CA ILE A 226 -9.51 14.56 -12.14
C ILE A 226 -9.29 16.03 -11.80
N LEU A 227 -8.43 16.74 -12.54
CA LEU A 227 -8.08 18.14 -12.27
C LEU A 227 -9.09 19.15 -12.84
N ALA A 228 -9.88 18.75 -13.84
CA ALA A 228 -10.74 19.65 -14.61
C ALA A 228 -11.64 20.54 -13.73
N PRO A 229 -12.35 20.03 -12.70
CA PRO A 229 -13.17 20.87 -11.81
C PRO A 229 -12.38 22.00 -11.16
N PHE A 230 -11.15 21.74 -10.74
CA PHE A 230 -10.35 22.68 -9.96
C PHE A 230 -9.56 23.67 -10.83
N ILE A 231 -9.40 23.39 -12.12
CA ILE A 231 -8.65 24.25 -13.05
C ILE A 231 -9.59 25.13 -13.85
N TRP A 232 -10.71 24.58 -14.35
CA TRP A 232 -11.57 25.28 -15.31
C TRP A 232 -12.91 25.73 -14.74
N PHE A 233 -13.36 25.15 -13.63
CA PHE A 233 -14.69 25.42 -13.07
C PHE A 233 -14.64 26.06 -11.67
N GLY A 234 -13.43 26.26 -11.13
CA GLY A 234 -13.22 27.03 -9.90
C GLY A 234 -13.32 28.54 -10.17
N SER A 235 -13.48 29.32 -9.10
CA SER A 235 -13.46 30.79 -9.15
C SER A 235 -12.13 31.33 -9.67
N VAL A 236 -11.05 30.57 -9.45
CA VAL A 236 -9.73 30.74 -10.04
C VAL A 236 -9.15 29.38 -10.45
N ASN A 237 -8.05 29.39 -11.20
CA ASN A 237 -7.31 28.17 -11.53
C ASN A 237 -6.48 27.70 -10.31
N TYR A 238 -6.89 26.61 -9.66
CA TYR A 238 -6.19 26.05 -8.49
C TYR A 238 -5.04 25.08 -8.85
N GLY A 239 -4.74 24.88 -10.13
CA GLY A 239 -3.64 24.02 -10.58
C GLY A 239 -2.29 24.29 -9.89
N PRO A 240 -1.83 25.55 -9.79
CA PRO A 240 -0.61 25.90 -9.07
C PRO A 240 -0.65 25.54 -7.57
N ARG A 241 -1.80 25.73 -6.91
CA ARG A 241 -1.97 25.36 -5.49
C ARG A 241 -1.92 23.84 -5.30
N ILE A 242 -2.57 23.07 -6.18
CA ILE A 242 -2.52 21.61 -6.15
C ILE A 242 -1.09 21.11 -6.36
N ALA A 243 -0.34 21.75 -7.28
CA ALA A 243 1.08 21.46 -7.48
C ALA A 243 1.91 21.78 -6.22
N GLN A 244 1.67 22.92 -5.57
CA GLN A 244 2.35 23.30 -4.33
C GLN A 244 2.11 22.30 -3.20
N ILE A 245 0.86 21.85 -2.99
CA ILE A 245 0.51 20.83 -2.00
C ILE A 245 1.35 19.57 -2.22
N ASN A 246 1.51 19.14 -3.48
CA ASN A 246 2.26 17.94 -3.82
C ASN A 246 3.77 18.09 -3.66
N LEU A 247 4.32 19.23 -4.12
CA LEU A 247 5.76 19.49 -4.06
C LEU A 247 6.27 19.67 -2.62
N HIS A 248 5.42 20.14 -1.72
CA HIS A 248 5.76 20.38 -0.32
C HIS A 248 5.12 19.39 0.67
N ALA A 249 4.47 18.33 0.18
CA ALA A 249 3.80 17.34 1.03
C ALA A 249 4.74 16.70 2.07
N ALA A 250 6.00 16.49 1.70
CA ALA A 250 7.04 15.91 2.56
C ALA A 250 7.75 16.93 3.46
N ASP A 251 7.45 18.22 3.32
CA ASP A 251 8.09 19.32 4.06
C ASP A 251 7.13 20.05 5.02
N MET A 252 5.87 19.58 5.13
CA MET A 252 4.83 20.26 5.91
C MET A 252 5.11 20.30 7.42
N TYR A 253 5.88 19.35 7.95
CA TYR A 253 6.12 19.22 9.39
C TYR A 253 7.62 19.06 9.66
N PRO A 254 8.43 20.13 9.60
CA PRO A 254 9.91 20.10 9.61
C PRO A 254 10.51 19.71 10.97
N HIS A 255 10.09 18.56 11.48
CA HIS A 255 10.34 18.00 12.79
C HIS A 255 10.93 16.60 12.66
N LEU A 256 11.83 16.28 13.59
CA LEU A 256 12.48 14.97 13.62
C LEU A 256 11.48 13.85 13.94
N TYR A 257 10.50 14.14 14.80
CA TYR A 257 9.46 13.22 15.24
C TYR A 257 8.06 13.86 15.10
N VAL A 258 7.14 13.14 14.46
CA VAL A 258 5.73 13.56 14.27
C VAL A 258 4.78 12.40 14.61
N GLY A 259 5.18 11.55 15.57
CA GLY A 259 4.35 10.46 16.08
C GLY A 259 4.85 9.06 15.74
N ALA A 260 5.63 8.84 14.67
CA ALA A 260 6.16 7.51 14.36
C ALA A 260 7.35 7.11 15.25
N ASN A 261 7.23 6.01 16.00
CA ASN A 261 8.36 5.40 16.69
C ASN A 261 9.25 4.67 15.67
N ASN A 262 10.37 5.29 15.32
CA ASN A 262 11.25 4.86 14.25
C ASN A 262 12.74 4.96 14.66
N LEU A 263 13.67 4.94 13.69
CA LEU A 263 15.10 5.04 14.01
C LEU A 263 15.42 6.27 14.86
N TRP A 264 14.83 7.42 14.52
CA TRP A 264 15.06 8.68 15.21
C TRP A 264 14.64 8.63 16.67
N THR A 265 13.61 7.86 17.00
CA THR A 265 13.22 7.60 18.39
C THR A 265 14.30 6.91 19.19
N ILE A 266 15.09 6.02 18.56
CA ILE A 266 16.15 5.23 19.22
C ILE A 266 17.43 6.06 19.38
N ILE A 267 17.81 6.81 18.34
CA ILE A 267 19.10 7.53 18.32
C ILE A 267 19.02 8.93 18.93
N ALA A 268 17.82 9.48 19.07
CA ALA A 268 17.62 10.72 19.78
C ALA A 268 18.12 10.60 21.23
N PRO A 269 18.84 11.61 21.75
CA PRO A 269 19.24 11.65 23.15
C PRO A 269 18.02 11.46 24.06
N ASP A 270 18.20 10.84 25.23
CA ASP A 270 17.18 10.61 26.26
C ASP A 270 16.52 11.92 26.71
N SER A 271 15.60 12.39 25.88
CA SER A 271 14.74 13.54 26.09
C SER A 271 13.31 13.02 26.05
N PRO A 272 12.42 13.52 26.95
CA PRO A 272 10.98 13.34 26.81
C PRO A 272 10.56 13.56 25.35
N LEU A 273 9.67 12.72 24.79
CA LEU A 273 9.22 12.83 23.38
C LEU A 273 8.81 14.25 22.97
N LYS A 274 8.25 15.02 23.92
CA LYS A 274 7.90 16.43 23.74
C LYS A 274 9.08 17.34 23.34
N LEU A 275 10.30 17.01 23.76
CA LEU A 275 11.49 17.73 23.32
C LEU A 275 11.87 17.32 21.89
N LEU A 276 11.70 16.06 21.50
CA LEU A 276 11.93 15.61 20.12
C LEU A 276 10.94 16.18 19.12
N GLU A 277 9.69 16.40 19.53
CA GLU A 277 8.70 17.12 18.73
C GLU A 277 9.15 18.57 18.46
N SER A 278 9.87 19.19 19.39
CA SER A 278 10.42 20.55 19.19
C SER A 278 11.71 20.57 18.36
N TRP A 279 12.34 19.43 18.09
CA TRP A 279 13.59 19.36 17.33
C TRP A 279 13.31 19.39 15.82
N THR A 280 13.83 20.42 15.17
CA THR A 280 13.72 20.53 13.72
C THR A 280 14.60 19.51 13.00
N ASP A 281 14.08 18.87 11.96
CA ASP A 281 14.84 17.97 11.08
C ASP A 281 15.82 18.72 10.15
N LEU A 282 15.79 20.06 10.17
CA LEU A 282 16.72 20.95 9.48
C LEU A 282 18.02 21.16 10.25
N ALA A 283 18.11 20.73 11.51
CA ALA A 283 19.35 20.78 12.27
C ALA A 283 20.44 19.94 11.58
N VAL A 284 21.66 20.47 11.55
CA VAL A 284 22.80 19.91 10.83
C VAL A 284 23.62 19.02 11.74
N ALA A 285 23.89 17.80 11.29
CA ALA A 285 24.83 16.85 11.88
C ALA A 285 25.83 16.40 10.81
N HIS A 286 27.12 16.59 11.05
CA HIS A 286 28.20 16.19 10.13
C HIS A 286 28.04 16.72 8.69
N GLY A 287 27.57 17.97 8.53
CA GLY A 287 27.47 18.65 7.23
C GLY A 287 26.18 18.39 6.45
N LEU A 288 25.28 17.54 6.95
CA LEU A 288 23.95 17.30 6.38
C LEU A 288 22.86 17.52 7.44
N THR A 289 21.65 17.89 7.01
CA THR A 289 20.50 17.96 7.91
C THR A 289 20.01 16.55 8.30
N TYR A 290 19.31 16.41 9.43
CA TYR A 290 18.69 15.13 9.79
C TYR A 290 17.72 14.62 8.71
N ARG A 291 17.00 15.54 8.05
CA ARG A 291 16.17 15.22 6.87
C ARG A 291 16.98 14.56 5.76
N GLN A 292 18.14 15.14 5.43
CA GLN A 292 19.03 14.60 4.40
C GLN A 292 19.58 13.24 4.79
N TRP A 293 19.99 13.06 6.06
CA TRP A 293 20.40 11.76 6.57
C TRP A 293 19.30 10.71 6.47
N GLY A 294 18.07 11.05 6.86
CA GLY A 294 16.92 10.15 6.76
C GLY A 294 16.65 9.70 5.33
N MET A 295 16.65 10.66 4.41
CA MET A 295 16.46 10.39 2.98
C MET A 295 17.58 9.51 2.42
N LEU A 296 18.84 9.76 2.76
CA LEU A 296 19.97 8.94 2.33
C LEU A 296 19.87 7.50 2.85
N MET A 297 19.56 7.32 4.13
CA MET A 297 19.37 6.00 4.74
C MET A 297 18.20 5.25 4.09
N PHE A 298 17.07 5.94 3.87
CA PHE A 298 15.91 5.38 3.18
C PHE A 298 16.26 4.94 1.75
N MET A 299 16.93 5.80 0.97
CA MET A 299 17.34 5.50 -0.40
C MET A 299 18.32 4.33 -0.46
N ALA A 300 19.35 4.32 0.40
CA ALA A 300 20.33 3.24 0.46
C ALA A 300 19.68 1.91 0.86
N ALA A 301 18.88 1.90 1.93
CA ALA A 301 18.20 0.69 2.39
C ALA A 301 17.20 0.17 1.34
N SER A 302 16.46 1.06 0.68
CA SER A 302 15.53 0.71 -0.39
C SER A 302 16.26 0.15 -1.62
N ALA A 303 17.40 0.73 -2.00
CA ALA A 303 18.21 0.22 -3.10
C ALA A 303 18.64 -1.23 -2.83
N VAL A 304 19.13 -1.52 -1.62
CA VAL A 304 19.47 -2.89 -1.19
C VAL A 304 18.24 -3.79 -1.21
N ALA A 305 17.13 -3.37 -0.60
CA ALA A 305 15.88 -4.15 -0.57
C ALA A 305 15.33 -4.46 -1.97
N LEU A 306 15.55 -3.60 -2.96
CA LEU A 306 15.05 -3.80 -4.33
C LEU A 306 16.00 -4.61 -5.21
N LEU A 307 17.23 -4.92 -4.80
CA LEU A 307 18.17 -5.73 -5.59
C LEU A 307 17.58 -7.10 -6.01
N PRO A 308 16.90 -7.86 -5.13
CA PRO A 308 16.30 -9.13 -5.55
C PRO A 308 15.19 -8.96 -6.59
N LEU A 309 14.38 -7.91 -6.47
CA LEU A 309 13.31 -7.60 -7.42
C LEU A 309 13.87 -7.13 -8.75
N LEU A 310 14.95 -6.33 -8.74
CA LEU A 310 15.68 -5.92 -9.94
C LEU A 310 16.26 -7.13 -10.68
N ALA A 311 16.94 -8.03 -9.97
CA ALA A 311 17.47 -9.26 -10.55
C ALA A 311 16.35 -10.12 -11.17
N LEU A 312 15.20 -10.21 -10.50
CA LEU A 312 14.03 -10.90 -10.98
C LEU A 312 13.44 -10.24 -12.25
N ALA A 313 13.31 -8.92 -12.25
CA ALA A 313 12.84 -8.14 -13.40
C ALA A 313 13.76 -8.34 -14.62
N TRP A 314 15.08 -8.24 -14.42
CA TRP A 314 16.07 -8.48 -15.46
C TRP A 314 15.95 -9.88 -16.07
N ARG A 315 15.81 -10.91 -15.23
CA ARG A 315 15.64 -12.30 -15.67
C ARG A 315 14.34 -12.50 -16.44
N SER A 316 13.23 -11.92 -15.96
CA SER A 316 11.93 -11.95 -16.65
C SER A 316 12.01 -11.31 -18.04
N TRP A 317 12.71 -10.18 -18.17
CA TRP A 317 12.96 -9.53 -19.45
C TRP A 317 13.78 -10.40 -20.40
N ARG A 318 14.95 -10.91 -19.94
CA ARG A 318 15.84 -11.76 -20.75
C ARG A 318 15.18 -13.05 -21.21
N ALA A 319 14.34 -13.64 -20.36
CA ALA A 319 13.60 -14.86 -20.68
C ALA A 319 12.27 -14.59 -21.42
N ASN A 320 11.96 -13.33 -21.75
CA ASN A 320 10.73 -12.91 -22.43
C ASN A 320 9.44 -13.49 -21.80
N ARG A 321 9.38 -13.58 -20.46
CA ARG A 321 8.25 -14.21 -19.75
C ARG A 321 7.64 -13.29 -18.70
N LEU A 322 6.41 -13.59 -18.30
CA LEU A 322 5.81 -13.00 -17.11
C LEU A 322 6.32 -13.67 -15.83
N LEU A 323 6.06 -13.01 -14.71
CA LEU A 323 6.36 -13.51 -13.38
C LEU A 323 5.45 -14.69 -13.03
N GLU A 324 6.04 -15.69 -12.40
CA GLU A 324 5.36 -16.91 -11.97
C GLU A 324 4.83 -16.79 -10.54
N ARG A 325 3.91 -17.70 -10.19
CA ARG A 325 3.32 -17.76 -8.85
C ARG A 325 4.37 -17.93 -7.73
N SER A 326 5.46 -18.65 -8.00
CA SER A 326 6.56 -18.85 -7.05
C SER A 326 7.33 -17.57 -6.72
N GLU A 327 7.24 -16.57 -7.59
CA GLU A 327 7.97 -15.30 -7.49
C GLU A 327 7.14 -14.22 -6.76
N LEU A 328 5.83 -14.45 -6.60
CA LEU A 328 4.90 -13.53 -5.92
C LEU A 328 5.32 -13.22 -4.48
N ALA A 329 5.84 -14.20 -3.75
CA ALA A 329 6.26 -14.00 -2.38
C ALA A 329 7.36 -12.94 -2.27
N LEU A 330 8.32 -12.94 -3.20
CA LEU A 330 9.39 -11.94 -3.26
C LEU A 330 8.83 -10.57 -3.60
N VAL A 331 7.91 -10.49 -4.57
CA VAL A 331 7.25 -9.23 -4.94
C VAL A 331 6.48 -8.64 -3.76
N LEU A 332 5.66 -9.44 -3.07
CA LEU A 332 4.88 -8.99 -1.92
C LEU A 332 5.78 -8.49 -0.78
N LEU A 333 6.90 -9.18 -0.50
CA LEU A 333 7.89 -8.71 0.48
C LEU A 333 8.54 -7.39 0.05
N SER A 334 8.98 -7.27 -1.21
CA SER A 334 9.57 -6.02 -1.72
C SER A 334 8.61 -4.84 -1.63
N PHE A 335 7.31 -5.04 -1.85
CA PHE A 335 6.33 -3.98 -1.69
C PHE A 335 5.93 -3.71 -0.24
N GLY A 336 5.96 -4.73 0.62
CA GLY A 336 5.69 -4.56 2.05
C GLY A 336 6.83 -3.86 2.79
N ILE A 337 8.09 -4.10 2.39
CA ILE A 337 9.25 -3.55 3.09
C ILE A 337 9.51 -2.07 2.77
N ILE A 338 9.18 -1.59 1.57
CA ILE A 338 9.45 -0.19 1.19
C ILE A 338 8.72 0.83 2.07
N PRO A 339 7.40 0.69 2.37
CA PRO A 339 6.73 1.55 3.34
C PRO A 339 7.34 1.46 4.75
N LEU A 340 7.82 0.29 5.18
CA LEU A 340 8.51 0.13 6.46
C LEU A 340 9.82 0.93 6.47
N LEU A 341 10.65 0.79 5.45
CA LEU A 341 11.93 1.51 5.34
C LEU A 341 11.69 3.02 5.25
N SER A 342 10.66 3.45 4.50
CA SER A 342 10.29 4.86 4.38
C SER A 342 9.92 5.46 5.73
N THR A 343 9.03 4.80 6.47
CA THR A 343 8.58 5.28 7.78
C THR A 343 9.68 5.20 8.84
N TYR A 344 10.57 4.21 8.71
CA TYR A 344 11.62 3.97 9.69
C TYR A 344 12.80 4.94 9.60
N PHE A 345 13.22 5.29 8.38
CA PHE A 345 14.42 6.12 8.15
C PHE A 345 14.12 7.60 7.90
N ASN A 346 12.98 7.94 7.29
CA ASN A 346 12.68 9.36 7.03
C ASN A 346 12.24 10.09 8.31
N THR A 347 12.44 11.40 8.32
CA THR A 347 11.86 12.34 9.30
C THR A 347 10.43 12.71 8.89
N GLN A 348 9.70 13.44 9.74
CA GLN A 348 8.32 13.87 9.46
C GLN A 348 7.30 12.72 9.24
N MET A 349 7.60 11.54 9.78
CA MET A 349 6.77 10.37 9.62
C MET A 349 5.72 10.31 10.74
N HIS A 350 4.47 10.10 10.35
CA HIS A 350 3.35 9.91 11.29
C HIS A 350 3.19 8.44 11.67
N GLU A 351 2.66 8.21 12.86
CA GLU A 351 2.35 6.91 13.47
C GLU A 351 1.53 5.97 12.58
N ARG A 352 0.79 6.51 11.61
CA ARG A 352 -0.05 5.74 10.68
C ARG A 352 0.64 5.28 9.40
N TYR A 353 1.81 5.80 9.05
CA TYR A 353 2.47 5.53 7.75
C TYR A 353 2.98 4.09 7.59
N TRP A 354 2.91 3.27 8.65
CA TRP A 354 3.11 1.83 8.58
C TRP A 354 1.97 1.07 7.88
N HIS A 355 0.78 1.69 7.76
CA HIS A 355 -0.44 1.05 7.23
C HIS A 355 -0.23 0.29 5.92
N PRO A 356 0.44 0.84 4.89
CA PRO A 356 0.52 0.16 3.61
C PRO A 356 1.22 -1.19 3.67
N ALA A 357 2.21 -1.34 4.57
CA ALA A 357 2.96 -2.58 4.72
C ALA A 357 2.08 -3.75 5.18
N ILE A 358 1.04 -3.51 5.99
CA ILE A 358 0.25 -4.58 6.61
C ILE A 358 -0.50 -5.40 5.56
N LEU A 359 -1.03 -4.76 4.52
CA LEU A 359 -1.76 -5.44 3.45
C LEU A 359 -0.82 -6.36 2.64
N PHE A 360 0.38 -5.87 2.30
CA PHE A 360 1.36 -6.65 1.55
C PHE A 360 1.94 -7.81 2.38
N LEU A 361 2.25 -7.57 3.66
CA LEU A 361 2.77 -8.62 4.54
C LEU A 361 1.70 -9.65 4.94
N ALA A 362 0.44 -9.24 5.05
CA ALA A 362 -0.69 -10.17 5.18
C ALA A 362 -0.81 -11.06 3.94
N ALA A 363 -0.80 -10.48 2.74
CA ALA A 363 -0.82 -11.24 1.50
C ALA A 363 0.38 -12.21 1.38
N TYR A 364 1.58 -11.77 1.77
CA TYR A 364 2.77 -12.63 1.86
C TYR A 364 2.55 -13.80 2.83
N ALA A 365 2.06 -13.53 4.04
CA ALA A 365 1.77 -14.54 5.05
C ALA A 365 0.70 -15.54 4.56
N PHE A 366 -0.33 -15.06 3.88
CA PHE A 366 -1.41 -15.90 3.34
C PHE A 366 -0.93 -16.83 2.24
N LEU A 367 -0.02 -16.33 1.39
CA LEU A 367 0.59 -17.10 0.32
C LEU A 367 1.58 -18.16 0.85
N THR A 368 2.46 -17.76 1.76
CA THR A 368 3.61 -18.59 2.19
C THR A 368 3.40 -19.35 3.50
N ARG A 369 2.33 -19.02 4.25
CA ARG A 369 2.07 -19.45 5.63
C ARG A 369 3.12 -18.99 6.65
N ARG A 370 3.92 -17.97 6.32
CA ARG A 370 4.88 -17.33 7.24
C ARG A 370 4.26 -16.08 7.85
N TYR A 371 3.61 -16.25 8.99
CA TYR A 371 2.81 -15.19 9.62
C TYR A 371 3.60 -14.26 10.53
N TRP A 372 4.85 -14.56 10.86
CA TRP A 372 5.58 -13.86 11.91
C TRP A 372 5.75 -12.36 11.59
N LEU A 373 6.11 -11.99 10.35
CA LEU A 373 6.19 -10.59 9.91
C LEU A 373 4.87 -9.85 10.06
N TYR A 374 3.78 -10.49 9.62
CA TYR A 374 2.45 -9.94 9.72
C TYR A 374 2.03 -9.74 11.18
N VAL A 375 2.25 -10.73 12.04
CA VAL A 375 1.89 -10.66 13.46
C VAL A 375 2.68 -9.57 14.18
N VAL A 376 4.01 -9.51 14.00
CA VAL A 376 4.86 -8.49 14.62
C VAL A 376 4.45 -7.09 14.16
N LEU A 377 4.25 -6.88 12.86
CA LEU A 377 3.77 -5.60 12.33
C LEU A 377 2.40 -5.23 12.92
N SER A 378 1.48 -6.18 13.02
CA SER A 378 0.14 -5.93 13.54
C SER A 378 0.16 -5.46 14.99
N ILE A 379 1.00 -6.09 15.82
CA ILE A 379 1.19 -5.72 17.22
C ILE A 379 1.87 -4.34 17.31
N ALA A 380 3.00 -4.15 16.63
CA ALA A 380 3.74 -2.90 16.64
C ALA A 380 2.88 -1.73 16.17
N TYR A 381 2.12 -1.93 15.10
CA TYR A 381 1.26 -0.91 14.53
C TYR A 381 0.08 -0.56 15.43
N PHE A 382 -0.58 -1.56 16.03
CA PHE A 382 -1.62 -1.30 17.03
C PHE A 382 -1.08 -0.52 18.22
N LEU A 383 0.03 -0.96 18.83
CA LEU A 383 0.65 -0.28 19.97
C LEU A 383 1.04 1.16 19.64
N GLN A 384 1.59 1.37 18.44
CA GLN A 384 1.95 2.67 17.92
C GLN A 384 0.75 3.61 17.82
N LEU A 385 -0.35 3.17 17.19
CA LEU A 385 -1.54 4.01 17.05
C LEU A 385 -2.17 4.28 18.43
N GLU A 386 -2.32 3.23 19.24
CA GLU A 386 -2.94 3.33 20.54
C GLU A 386 -2.13 4.18 21.51
N SER A 387 -0.79 4.21 21.42
CA SER A 387 0.08 5.09 22.22
C SER A 387 -0.10 6.59 21.94
N ILE A 388 -0.75 6.95 20.83
CA ILE A 388 -0.97 8.34 20.43
C ILE A 388 -2.45 8.71 20.58
N LEU A 389 -3.36 7.89 20.04
CA LEU A 389 -4.78 8.19 20.07
C LEU A 389 -5.45 7.90 21.42
N HIS A 390 -4.91 6.95 22.20
CA HIS A 390 -5.47 6.49 23.47
C HIS A 390 -6.97 6.11 23.39
N TYR A 391 -7.39 5.51 22.28
CA TYR A 391 -8.80 5.16 22.05
C TYR A 391 -9.36 4.20 23.10
N LEU A 392 -8.55 3.29 23.63
CA LEU A 392 -8.99 2.32 24.63
C LEU A 392 -9.06 2.88 26.05
N GLU A 393 -8.61 4.12 26.27
CA GLU A 393 -8.59 4.80 27.58
C GLU A 393 -7.97 3.93 28.69
N LEU A 394 -6.86 3.26 28.39
CA LEU A 394 -6.21 2.37 29.33
C LEU A 394 -5.69 3.13 30.55
N ARG A 395 -5.77 2.50 31.74
CA ARG A 395 -5.37 3.12 33.01
C ARG A 395 -3.90 3.55 33.05
N LYS A 396 -3.01 2.89 32.31
CA LYS A 396 -1.56 3.17 32.30
C LYS A 396 -0.96 2.89 30.92
N TYR A 397 -0.52 3.96 30.26
CA TYR A 397 0.31 3.91 29.04
C TYR A 397 1.81 3.98 29.34
N THR A 398 2.21 4.08 30.60
CA THR A 398 3.63 4.12 31.01
C THR A 398 4.27 2.74 31.16
N VAL A 399 3.56 1.68 30.76
CA VAL A 399 4.06 0.29 30.79
C VAL A 399 4.91 0.00 29.56
N LEU A 400 5.79 -1.00 29.66
CA LEU A 400 6.74 -1.38 28.60
C LEU A 400 6.12 -1.52 27.21
N LEU A 401 4.88 -2.05 27.11
CA LEU A 401 4.22 -2.23 25.81
C LEU A 401 3.97 -0.94 25.04
N PHE A 402 3.80 0.18 25.75
CA PHE A 402 3.58 1.50 25.17
C PHE A 402 4.83 2.38 25.26
N ASP A 403 5.96 1.82 25.71
CA ASP A 403 7.24 2.52 25.67
C ASP A 403 7.70 2.70 24.22
N LYS A 404 8.11 3.93 23.91
CA LYS A 404 8.51 4.34 22.56
C LYS A 404 9.71 3.53 22.02
N TYR A 405 10.66 3.18 22.88
CA TYR A 405 11.85 2.42 22.49
C TYR A 405 11.48 0.95 22.26
N PHE A 406 10.57 0.41 23.07
CA PHE A 406 10.02 -0.93 22.85
C PHE A 406 9.30 -1.01 21.49
N ILE A 407 8.40 -0.07 21.20
CA ILE A 407 7.68 -0.03 19.91
C ILE A 407 8.66 0.15 18.74
N ALA A 408 9.61 1.09 18.84
CA ALA A 408 10.64 1.28 17.82
C ALA A 408 11.47 0.00 17.62
N GLY A 409 11.81 -0.70 18.71
CA GLY A 409 12.51 -1.98 18.68
C GLY A 409 11.74 -3.10 17.96
N LEU A 410 10.41 -3.13 18.08
CA LEU A 410 9.57 -4.04 17.29
C LEU A 410 9.65 -3.73 15.80
N PHE A 411 9.64 -2.45 15.41
CA PHE A 411 9.84 -2.05 14.02
C PHE A 411 11.25 -2.37 13.50
N THR A 412 12.29 -2.21 14.34
CA THR A 412 13.66 -2.65 14.01
C THR A 412 13.72 -4.14 13.73
N LEU A 413 13.14 -4.96 14.63
CA LEU A 413 13.05 -6.41 14.45
C LEU A 413 12.33 -6.78 13.16
N LEU A 414 11.21 -6.11 12.88
CA LEU A 414 10.42 -6.29 11.68
C LEU A 414 11.24 -6.01 10.41
N ILE A 415 11.97 -4.89 10.37
CA ILE A 415 12.78 -4.49 9.21
C ILE A 415 13.93 -5.47 8.97
N VAL A 416 14.68 -5.80 10.02
CA VAL A 416 15.80 -6.75 9.92
C VAL A 416 15.31 -8.10 9.43
N GLY A 417 14.26 -8.65 10.05
CA GLY A 417 13.78 -9.96 9.63
C GLY A 417 13.03 -9.92 8.28
N ALA A 418 12.41 -8.80 7.88
CA ALA A 418 11.88 -8.63 6.52
C ALA A 418 12.99 -8.66 5.46
N MET A 419 14.13 -8.01 5.74
CA MET A 419 15.32 -8.09 4.87
C MET A 419 15.85 -9.52 4.78
N VAL A 420 15.97 -10.23 5.90
CA VAL A 420 16.42 -11.63 5.93
C VAL A 420 15.47 -12.52 5.12
N GLU A 421 14.16 -12.41 5.35
CA GLU A 421 13.13 -13.16 4.62
C GLU A 421 13.16 -12.86 3.11
N LEU A 422 13.37 -11.60 2.73
CA LEU A 422 13.43 -11.17 1.34
C LEU A 422 14.61 -11.82 0.60
N TYR A 423 15.81 -11.76 1.17
CA TYR A 423 16.99 -12.38 0.57
C TYR A 423 16.95 -13.91 0.62
N TRP A 424 16.39 -14.48 1.68
CA TRP A 424 16.13 -15.91 1.75
C TRP A 424 15.17 -16.38 0.65
N GLN A 425 14.11 -15.61 0.40
CA GLN A 425 13.15 -15.89 -0.67
C GLN A 425 13.78 -15.71 -2.06
N ALA A 426 14.69 -14.75 -2.21
CA ALA A 426 15.47 -14.56 -3.44
C ALA A 426 16.32 -15.80 -3.76
N LEU A 427 17.07 -16.31 -2.78
CA LEU A 427 17.88 -17.52 -2.92
C LEU A 427 17.03 -18.74 -3.28
N ARG A 428 15.86 -18.91 -2.66
CA ARG A 428 14.90 -19.99 -3.02
C ARG A 428 14.43 -19.88 -4.47
N THR A 429 14.10 -18.66 -4.89
CA THR A 429 13.63 -18.39 -6.26
C THR A 429 14.72 -18.69 -7.30
N LEU A 430 15.97 -18.38 -6.98
CA LEU A 430 17.14 -18.72 -7.81
C LEU A 430 17.34 -20.23 -7.91
N ARG A 431 17.36 -20.95 -6.78
CA ARG A 431 17.55 -22.42 -6.74
C ARG A 431 16.48 -23.18 -7.50
N ALA A 432 15.20 -22.81 -7.32
CA ALA A 432 14.08 -23.43 -8.02
C ALA A 432 14.16 -23.23 -9.54
N SER A 433 14.78 -22.14 -10.00
CA SER A 433 15.00 -21.90 -11.43
C SER A 433 16.16 -22.74 -11.98
N GLY A 434 17.23 -22.92 -11.20
CA GLY A 434 18.40 -23.71 -11.59
C GLY A 434 18.07 -25.20 -11.76
N GLN A 435 17.28 -25.76 -10.84
CA GLN A 435 16.84 -27.17 -10.91
C GLN A 435 15.98 -27.45 -12.15
N ARG A 436 15.10 -26.52 -12.56
CA ARG A 436 14.33 -26.70 -13.80
C ARG A 436 15.20 -26.70 -15.05
N ALA A 437 16.27 -25.88 -15.08
CA ALA A 437 17.18 -25.86 -16.23
C ALA A 437 17.94 -27.18 -16.38
N THR A 438 18.33 -27.82 -15.26
CA THR A 438 19.00 -29.13 -15.27
C THR A 438 18.06 -30.26 -15.66
N ASP A 439 16.79 -30.23 -15.23
CA ASP A 439 15.80 -31.28 -15.56
C ASP A 439 15.35 -31.23 -17.03
N THR A 440 15.50 -30.08 -17.70
CA THR A 440 15.17 -29.92 -19.14
C THR A 440 16.35 -30.17 -20.08
N ALA A 441 17.55 -30.44 -19.56
CA ALA A 441 18.69 -30.81 -20.40
C ALA A 441 18.50 -32.26 -20.90
N PRO A 442 18.58 -32.54 -22.20
CA PRO A 442 18.39 -33.89 -22.71
C PRO A 442 19.46 -34.81 -22.10
N SER A 443 19.03 -35.87 -21.42
CA SER A 443 19.90 -36.96 -21.01
C SER A 443 20.49 -37.56 -22.27
N VAL A 444 21.76 -37.26 -22.55
CA VAL A 444 22.53 -37.97 -23.57
C VAL A 444 22.73 -39.38 -23.02
N SER A 445 21.82 -40.29 -23.36
CA SER A 445 22.04 -41.72 -23.18
C SER A 445 23.28 -42.08 -24.01
N PRO A 446 24.31 -42.72 -23.44
CA PRO A 446 25.43 -43.20 -24.23
C PRO A 446 24.88 -44.24 -25.21
N THR A 447 24.93 -43.91 -26.49
CA THR A 447 24.62 -44.83 -27.58
C THR A 447 25.51 -46.05 -27.40
N GLN A 448 24.91 -47.19 -27.04
CA GLN A 448 25.62 -48.46 -27.02
C GLN A 448 26.07 -48.75 -28.45
N ALA A 449 27.38 -48.79 -28.65
CA ALA A 449 27.97 -49.26 -29.89
C ALA A 449 27.60 -50.73 -30.09
N ALA A 450 26.83 -51.03 -31.13
CA ALA A 450 26.64 -52.39 -31.60
C ALA A 450 27.96 -52.88 -32.24
N PRO A 451 28.44 -54.09 -31.92
CA PRO A 451 29.58 -54.67 -32.61
C PRO A 451 29.14 -55.14 -34.00
N SER A 452 29.83 -54.67 -35.04
CA SER A 452 29.71 -55.18 -36.41
C SER A 452 30.22 -56.62 -36.47
N LEU A 453 29.31 -57.55 -36.77
CA LEU A 453 29.63 -58.90 -37.23
C LEU A 453 29.29 -59.01 -38.71
N SER A 454 30.19 -59.69 -39.43
CA SER A 454 30.24 -60.07 -40.86
C SER A 454 30.35 -58.96 -41.88
#